data_AF-A0A090T9W3-F1
#
_entry.id   AF-A0A090T9W3-F1
#
_cell.length_a   1.000
_cell.length_b   1.000
_cell.length_c   1.000
_cell.angle_alpha   90.00
_cell.angle_beta   90.00
_cell.angle_gamma   90.00
#
_symmetry.space_group_name_H-M   'P 1'
#
loop_
_entity.id
_entity.type
_entity.pdbx_description
1 polymer ?
#
loop_
_entity_poly.entity_id
_entity_poly.type
_entity_poly.pdbx_seq_one_letter_code
_entity_poly.pdbx_strand_id
1 'polypeptide(L)'
;MSVYNHGQETLAGSELALNDGDSKNVVLALSKSEPGHHMLVTRVRDEKGNLLDQTTQDFMLVDQTAPTDYDFVFPTGVENYTEGTKVLASDGAIYQCKPFPHSGYCKQWSPTATQFEPGTGSHWDSAWNKLN
;
A
#
# COMPACT_ATOMS: atom_id res chain seq x y z
N MET A 1 14.10 -9.78 8.65
CA MET A 1 13.20 -8.99 7.76
C MET A 1 12.00 -9.83 7.39
N SER A 2 10.85 -9.20 7.19
CA SER A 2 9.58 -9.88 6.91
C SER A 2 8.74 -9.04 5.95
N VAL A 3 8.04 -9.68 5.01
CA VAL A 3 7.05 -9.04 4.14
C VAL A 3 5.66 -9.38 4.65
N TYR A 4 4.80 -8.38 4.75
CA TYR A 4 3.40 -8.50 5.15
C TYR A 4 2.46 -7.98 4.07
N ASN A 5 1.25 -8.52 3.98
CA ASN A 5 0.15 -7.84 3.29
C ASN A 5 -0.53 -6.82 4.21
N HIS A 6 -1.48 -6.05 3.68
CA HIS A 6 -2.29 -5.09 4.44
C HIS A 6 -2.98 -5.73 5.66
N GLY A 7 -3.43 -6.98 5.54
CA GLY A 7 -4.03 -7.76 6.64
C GLY A 7 -3.03 -8.23 7.71
N GLN A 8 -1.77 -7.80 7.64
CA GLN A 8 -0.67 -8.18 8.53
C GLN A 8 -0.32 -9.68 8.50
N GLU A 9 -0.76 -10.41 7.48
CA GLU A 9 -0.32 -11.77 7.22
C GLU A 9 1.14 -11.75 6.75
N THR A 10 1.97 -12.62 7.31
CA THR A 10 3.38 -12.73 6.91
C THR A 10 3.50 -13.56 5.64
N LEU A 11 3.95 -12.94 4.54
CA LEU A 11 4.08 -13.60 3.24
C LEU A 11 5.46 -14.20 3.00
N ALA A 12 6.50 -13.60 3.57
CA ALA A 12 7.88 -14.05 3.49
C ALA A 12 8.70 -13.54 4.69
N GLY A 13 9.80 -14.22 4.99
CA GLY A 13 10.72 -13.80 6.05
C GLY A 13 12.12 -14.36 5.85
N SER A 14 13.10 -13.64 6.38
CA SER A 14 14.49 -14.07 6.43
C SER A 14 15.18 -13.45 7.64
N GLU A 15 16.04 -14.22 8.29
CA GLU A 15 16.88 -13.79 9.41
C GLU A 15 18.34 -14.13 9.10
N LEU A 16 19.22 -13.17 9.37
CA LEU A 16 20.63 -13.25 9.03
C LEU A 16 21.44 -12.59 10.14
N ALA A 17 22.58 -13.18 10.48
CA ALA A 17 23.60 -12.51 11.28
C ALA A 17 24.49 -11.64 10.37
N LEU A 18 24.76 -10.41 10.80
CA LEU A 18 25.61 -9.43 10.15
C LEU A 18 26.59 -8.86 11.17
N ASN A 19 27.85 -8.71 10.77
CA ASN A 19 28.84 -7.93 11.49
C ASN A 19 28.86 -6.49 10.97
N ASP A 20 29.52 -5.60 11.71
CA ASP A 20 29.70 -4.23 11.26
C ASP A 20 30.46 -4.18 9.91
N GLY A 21 29.91 -3.43 8.96
CA GLY A 21 30.40 -3.36 7.58
C GLY A 21 29.93 -4.48 6.64
N ASP A 22 29.21 -5.50 7.11
CA ASP A 22 28.67 -6.56 6.24
C ASP A 22 27.54 -6.04 5.34
N SER A 23 27.49 -6.56 4.10
CA SER A 23 26.36 -6.39 3.18
C SER A 23 25.98 -7.75 2.60
N LYS A 24 24.69 -8.10 2.68
CA LYS A 24 24.16 -9.37 2.16
C LYS A 24 22.90 -9.13 1.35
N ASN A 25 22.85 -9.76 0.18
CA ASN A 25 21.62 -9.84 -0.60
C ASN A 25 20.64 -10.79 0.06
N VAL A 26 19.36 -10.45 0.02
CA VAL A 26 18.28 -11.29 0.53
C VAL A 26 17.23 -11.46 -0.55
N VAL A 27 16.80 -12.71 -0.74
CA VAL A 27 15.68 -13.05 -1.62
C VAL A 27 14.52 -13.48 -0.75
N LEU A 28 13.38 -12.80 -0.91
CA LEU A 28 12.14 -13.10 -0.21
C LEU A 28 11.11 -13.57 -1.23
N ALA A 29 10.95 -14.89 -1.37
CA ALA A 29 9.90 -15.46 -2.18
C ALA A 29 8.57 -15.37 -1.42
N LEU A 30 7.61 -14.62 -1.96
CA LEU A 30 6.30 -14.48 -1.34
C LEU A 30 5.53 -15.80 -1.47
N SER A 31 4.99 -16.28 -0.36
CA SER A 31 4.09 -17.45 -0.35
C SER A 31 2.80 -17.20 -1.11
N LYS A 32 2.41 -15.93 -1.25
CA LYS A 32 1.25 -15.45 -1.99
C LYS A 32 1.56 -14.07 -2.58
N SER A 33 1.13 -13.83 -3.82
CA SER A 33 1.28 -12.54 -4.49
C SER A 33 -0.07 -12.10 -5.02
N GLU A 34 -0.76 -11.26 -4.26
CA GLU A 34 -2.02 -10.63 -4.68
C GLU A 34 -1.80 -9.13 -4.90
N PRO A 35 -2.60 -8.49 -5.75
CA PRO A 35 -2.63 -7.04 -5.82
C PRO A 35 -2.93 -6.41 -4.46
N GLY A 36 -2.36 -5.24 -4.22
CA GLY A 36 -2.65 -4.42 -3.05
C GLY A 36 -1.43 -4.03 -2.23
N HIS A 37 -1.70 -3.44 -1.08
CA HIS A 37 -0.71 -2.85 -0.19
C HIS A 37 0.08 -3.92 0.59
N HIS A 38 1.40 -3.81 0.53
CA HIS A 38 2.35 -4.68 1.20
C HIS A 38 3.39 -3.86 1.96
N MET A 39 3.97 -4.45 2.99
CA MET A 39 4.99 -3.82 3.83
C MET A 39 6.20 -4.73 3.95
N LEU A 40 7.39 -4.21 3.64
CA LEU A 40 8.66 -4.82 4.01
C LEU A 40 9.11 -4.22 5.34
N VAL A 41 9.19 -5.05 6.39
CA VAL A 41 9.68 -4.63 7.70
C VAL A 41 11.06 -5.24 7.96
N THR A 42 12.05 -4.39 8.10
CA THR A 42 13.39 -4.75 8.56
C THR A 42 13.49 -4.50 10.06
N ARG A 43 14.13 -5.41 10.78
CA ARG A 43 14.34 -5.32 12.23
C ARG A 43 15.78 -5.71 12.50
N VAL A 44 16.54 -4.83 13.13
CA VAL A 44 17.92 -5.06 13.55
C VAL A 44 17.92 -5.27 15.05
N ARG A 45 18.54 -6.36 15.50
CA ARG A 45 18.68 -6.68 16.93
C ARG A 45 20.14 -6.87 17.30
N ASP A 46 20.48 -6.53 18.53
CA ASP A 46 21.79 -6.87 19.10
C ASP A 46 21.85 -8.36 19.48
N GLU A 47 23.04 -8.83 19.89
CA GLU A 47 23.27 -10.22 20.33
C GLU A 47 22.43 -10.64 21.55
N LYS A 48 21.93 -9.67 22.33
CA LYS A 48 21.07 -9.90 23.49
C LYS A 48 19.59 -9.93 23.10
N GLY A 49 19.27 -9.72 21.83
CA GLY A 49 17.92 -9.69 21.28
C GLY A 49 17.20 -8.35 21.40
N ASN A 50 17.88 -7.28 21.85
CA ASN A 50 17.29 -5.96 21.94
C ASN A 50 17.10 -5.36 20.53
N LEU A 51 15.93 -4.77 20.27
CA LEU A 51 15.68 -4.08 19.01
C LEU A 51 16.50 -2.78 18.94
N LEU A 52 17.43 -2.72 17.98
CA LEU A 52 18.25 -1.54 17.71
C LEU A 52 17.59 -0.61 16.70
N ASP A 53 16.98 -1.18 15.66
CA ASP A 53 16.32 -0.43 14.60
C ASP A 53 15.14 -1.21 13.99
N GLN A 54 14.14 -0.49 13.51
CA GLN A 54 13.06 -1.03 12.71
C GLN A 54 12.67 -0.04 11.62
N THR A 55 12.77 -0.48 10.36
CA THR A 55 12.30 0.30 9.21
C THR A 55 11.17 -0.45 8.51
N THR A 56 10.13 0.29 8.13
CA THR A 56 9.04 -0.19 7.28
C THR A 56 9.14 0.50 5.92
N GLN A 57 9.09 -0.29 4.85
CA GLN A 57 8.96 0.18 3.48
C GLN A 57 7.67 -0.34 2.89
N ASP A 58 6.77 0.57 2.55
CA ASP A 58 5.50 0.26 1.91
C ASP A 58 5.69 0.11 0.40
N PHE A 59 5.01 -0.88 -0.18
CA PHE A 59 4.99 -1.09 -1.63
C PHE A 59 3.65 -1.68 -2.08
N MET A 60 3.31 -1.43 -3.35
CA MET A 60 2.09 -1.96 -3.96
C MET A 60 2.44 -3.07 -4.93
N LEU A 61 1.77 -4.21 -4.79
CA LEU A 61 1.70 -5.19 -5.86
C LEU A 61 0.51 -4.83 -6.74
N VAL A 62 0.69 -4.95 -8.05
CA VAL A 62 -0.36 -4.76 -9.05
C VAL A 62 -0.44 -6.00 -9.89
N ASP A 63 -1.64 -6.31 -10.38
CA ASP A 63 -1.78 -7.33 -11.41
C ASP A 63 -1.02 -6.90 -12.66
N GLN A 64 -0.27 -7.80 -13.29
CA GLN A 64 0.48 -7.50 -14.51
C GLN A 64 -0.42 -7.05 -15.68
N THR A 65 -1.70 -7.38 -15.62
CA THR A 65 -2.71 -7.00 -16.63
C THR A 65 -3.50 -5.76 -16.24
N ALA A 66 -3.33 -5.23 -15.02
CA ALA A 66 -4.00 -4.00 -14.62
C ALA A 66 -3.46 -2.83 -15.46
N PRO A 67 -4.34 -1.93 -15.95
CA PRO A 67 -3.89 -0.72 -16.63
C PRO A 67 -2.94 0.03 -15.69
N THR A 68 -1.73 0.41 -16.12
CA THR A 68 -0.82 1.23 -15.28
C THR A 68 -1.16 2.71 -15.33
N ASP A 69 -2.37 3.04 -15.77
CA ASP A 69 -2.85 4.39 -16.03
C ASP A 69 -3.55 4.93 -14.78
N TYR A 70 -2.75 5.28 -13.76
CA TYR A 70 -3.20 5.98 -12.57
C TYR A 70 -2.28 7.18 -12.27
N ASP A 71 -2.85 8.22 -11.66
CA ASP A 71 -2.15 9.47 -11.35
C ASP A 71 -1.47 9.41 -9.97
N PHE A 72 -2.10 8.74 -9.00
CA PHE A 72 -1.61 8.65 -7.62
C PHE A 72 -1.76 7.24 -7.03
N VAL A 73 -0.98 6.95 -5.99
CA VAL A 73 -1.26 5.84 -5.08
C VAL A 73 -2.06 6.42 -3.92
N PHE A 74 -3.25 5.89 -3.66
CA PHE A 74 -4.09 6.35 -2.55
C PHE A 74 -3.41 6.01 -1.20
N PRO A 75 -3.40 6.92 -0.21
CA PRO A 75 -4.05 8.24 -0.13
C PRO A 75 -3.13 9.43 -0.46
N THR A 76 -1.99 9.21 -1.11
CA THR A 76 -0.98 10.26 -1.32
C THR A 76 -1.55 11.37 -2.19
N GLY A 77 -1.43 12.62 -1.71
CA GLY A 77 -1.86 13.82 -2.44
C GLY A 77 -3.37 13.98 -2.54
N VAL A 78 -4.13 13.44 -1.57
CA VAL A 78 -5.61 13.46 -1.54
C VAL A 78 -6.21 14.86 -1.77
N GLU A 79 -5.54 15.92 -1.33
CA GLU A 79 -5.94 17.31 -1.54
C GLU A 79 -5.95 17.73 -3.03
N ASN A 80 -5.22 17.01 -3.88
CA ASN A 80 -5.08 17.30 -5.31
C ASN A 80 -6.09 16.53 -6.18
N TYR A 81 -6.88 15.59 -5.62
CA TYR A 81 -7.76 14.73 -6.41
C TYR A 81 -8.95 15.48 -6.99
N THR A 82 -9.00 15.63 -8.30
CA THR A 82 -10.12 16.27 -8.99
C THR A 82 -10.96 15.25 -9.75
N GLU A 83 -12.06 15.71 -10.36
CA GLU A 83 -12.79 14.91 -11.33
C GLU A 83 -11.83 14.25 -12.33
N GLY A 84 -12.02 12.94 -12.53
CA GLY A 84 -11.22 12.15 -13.46
C GLY A 84 -9.88 11.64 -12.92
N THR A 85 -9.39 12.12 -11.76
CA THR A 85 -8.17 11.61 -11.13
C THR A 85 -8.28 10.12 -10.87
N LYS A 86 -7.27 9.35 -11.29
CA LYS A 86 -7.19 7.90 -11.09
C LYS A 86 -6.21 7.59 -9.98
N VAL A 87 -6.61 6.73 -9.05
CA VAL A 87 -5.77 6.30 -7.94
C VAL A 87 -5.66 4.78 -7.90
N LEU A 88 -4.45 4.28 -7.63
CA LEU A 88 -4.25 2.89 -7.24
C LEU A 88 -4.61 2.75 -5.75
N ALA A 89 -5.61 1.93 -5.45
CA ALA A 89 -6.10 1.70 -4.09
C ALA A 89 -5.41 0.52 -3.40
N SER A 90 -5.67 0.36 -2.09
CA SER A 90 -5.07 -0.66 -1.23
C SER A 90 -5.44 -2.10 -1.63
N ASP A 91 -6.56 -2.29 -2.33
CA ASP A 91 -7.00 -3.55 -2.93
C ASP A 91 -6.33 -3.87 -4.28
N GLY A 92 -5.44 -2.98 -4.77
CA GLY A 92 -4.72 -3.12 -6.03
C GLY A 92 -5.53 -2.75 -7.28
N ALA A 93 -6.77 -2.29 -7.12
CA ALA A 93 -7.59 -1.80 -8.22
C ALA A 93 -7.43 -0.30 -8.45
N ILE A 94 -7.83 0.15 -9.64
CA ILE A 94 -7.79 1.56 -10.02
C ILE A 94 -9.17 2.17 -9.92
N TYR A 95 -9.23 3.30 -9.23
CA TYR A 95 -10.45 4.04 -8.98
C TYR A 95 -10.33 5.44 -9.55
N GLN A 96 -11.35 5.85 -10.30
CA GLN A 96 -11.44 7.18 -10.89
C GLN A 96 -12.39 8.06 -10.08
N CYS A 97 -11.93 9.25 -9.65
CA CYS A 97 -12.78 10.21 -8.97
C CYS A 97 -13.92 10.64 -9.90
N LYS A 98 -15.14 10.53 -9.38
CA LYS A 98 -16.37 10.82 -10.13
C LYS A 98 -16.46 12.30 -10.54
N PRO A 99 -17.24 12.61 -11.59
CA PRO A 99 -17.49 13.98 -12.00
C PRO A 99 -18.35 14.76 -10.99
N PHE A 100 -18.45 16.07 -11.17
CA PHE A 100 -19.39 16.90 -10.43
C PHE A 100 -20.82 16.32 -10.50
N PRO A 101 -21.58 16.27 -9.38
CA PRO A 101 -21.33 16.89 -8.07
C PRO A 101 -20.52 16.04 -7.07
N HIS A 102 -20.10 14.83 -7.45
CA HIS A 102 -19.47 13.86 -6.54
C HIS A 102 -17.96 14.04 -6.39
N SER A 103 -17.32 14.83 -7.26
CA SER A 103 -15.88 15.07 -7.26
C SER A 103 -15.33 15.65 -5.94
N GLY A 104 -16.18 16.26 -5.11
CA GLY A 104 -15.79 16.73 -3.78
C GLY A 104 -15.53 15.62 -2.76
N TYR A 105 -16.03 14.40 -2.98
CA TYR A 105 -15.91 13.30 -2.02
C TYR A 105 -14.53 12.62 -2.07
N CYS A 106 -13.87 12.58 -3.23
CA CYS A 106 -12.55 11.94 -3.35
C CYS A 106 -11.46 12.65 -2.53
N LYS A 107 -11.67 13.92 -2.14
CA LYS A 107 -10.78 14.68 -1.26
C LYS A 107 -11.12 14.59 0.23
N GLN A 108 -12.24 13.96 0.60
CA GLN A 108 -12.75 13.96 1.98
C GLN A 108 -12.20 12.80 2.84
N TRP A 109 -11.21 12.07 2.34
CA TRP A 109 -10.57 11.02 3.12
C TRP A 109 -9.53 11.59 4.09
N SER A 110 -9.52 11.03 5.30
CA SER A 110 -8.43 11.18 6.25
C SER A 110 -8.31 9.88 7.08
N PRO A 111 -7.22 9.69 7.85
CA PRO A 111 -7.09 8.54 8.75
C PRO A 111 -8.24 8.42 9.78
N THR A 112 -8.97 9.50 10.06
CA THR A 112 -10.14 9.49 10.97
C THR A 112 -11.49 9.56 10.24
N ALA A 113 -11.48 9.70 8.91
CA ALA A 113 -12.66 9.79 8.05
C ALA A 113 -12.45 8.94 6.79
N THR A 114 -12.62 7.63 6.93
CA THR A 114 -12.28 6.64 5.89
C THR A 114 -13.46 6.26 4.99
N GLN A 115 -14.63 6.89 5.16
CA GLN A 115 -15.86 6.49 4.47
C GLN A 115 -15.78 6.55 2.93
N PHE A 116 -14.89 7.39 2.39
CA PHE A 116 -14.65 7.54 0.96
C PHE A 116 -13.36 6.86 0.48
N GLU A 117 -12.76 5.98 1.27
CA GLU A 117 -11.60 5.18 0.85
C GLU A 117 -11.97 4.28 -0.34
N PRO A 118 -11.31 4.37 -1.50
CA PRO A 118 -11.66 3.58 -2.68
C PRO A 118 -11.60 2.07 -2.38
N GLY A 119 -12.67 1.34 -2.72
CA GLY A 119 -12.78 -0.11 -2.50
C GLY A 119 -13.08 -0.54 -1.05
N THR A 120 -12.77 0.28 -0.05
CA THR A 120 -12.88 -0.09 1.38
C THR A 120 -13.99 0.66 2.11
N GLY A 121 -14.12 1.98 1.89
CA GLY A 121 -14.97 2.86 2.68
C GLY A 121 -16.46 2.61 2.48
N SER A 122 -17.29 2.78 3.51
CA SER A 122 -18.74 2.49 3.43
C SER A 122 -19.51 3.25 2.34
N HIS A 123 -18.94 4.36 1.84
CA HIS A 123 -19.50 5.21 0.79
C HIS A 123 -18.51 5.45 -0.35
N TRP A 124 -17.53 4.55 -0.54
CA TRP A 124 -16.51 4.70 -1.58
C TRP A 124 -17.13 4.86 -2.98
N ASP A 125 -18.23 4.15 -3.22
CA ASP A 125 -18.99 4.13 -4.48
C ASP A 125 -19.61 5.50 -4.79
N SER A 126 -19.79 6.36 -3.79
CA SER A 126 -20.25 7.74 -4.00
C SER A 126 -19.17 8.66 -4.54
N ALA A 127 -17.89 8.32 -4.36
CA ALA A 127 -16.74 9.13 -4.77
C ALA A 127 -16.02 8.57 -6.01
N TRP A 128 -16.07 7.26 -6.22
CA TRP A 128 -15.18 6.57 -7.16
C TRP A 128 -15.91 5.65 -8.14
N ASN A 129 -15.36 5.56 -9.37
CA ASN A 129 -15.66 4.49 -10.32
C ASN A 129 -14.50 3.49 -10.34
N LYS A 130 -14.77 2.20 -10.10
CA LYS A 130 -13.76 1.15 -10.28
C LYS A 130 -13.55 0.88 -11.77
N LEU A 131 -12.29 0.84 -12.22
CA LEU A 131 -11.94 0.71 -13.64
C LEU A 131 -11.52 -0.72 -14.06
N ASN A 132 -11.18 -1.60 -13.12
CA ASN A 132 -10.71 -2.96 -13.38
C ASN A 132 -11.28 -4.00 -12.38
#